data_AF-A0A946GCC5-F1
#
_entry.id   AF-A0A946GCC5-F1
#
_cell.length_a   1.000
_cell.length_b   1.000
_cell.length_c   1.000
_cell.angle_alpha   90.00
_cell.angle_beta   90.00
_cell.angle_gamma   90.00
#
_symmetry.space_group_name_H-M   'P 1'
#
loop_
_entity.id
_entity.type
_entity.pdbx_description
1 polymer ?
#
loop_
_entity_poly.entity_id
_entity_poly.type
_entity_poly.pdbx_seq_one_letter_code
_entity_poly.pdbx_strand_id
1 'polypeptide(L)'
;MNFGQAISSGFRNYVGFTGRACRSEFWYWTLFTVVGSICLSILDTAVFPQILWSPLGTVFSVALLLPSLAVMVRRVHDVDKSGWFVLLIFIPVIGWIILLVWELRKGDEGDNRFGVDPLGAPAEESIQS
;
A
#
# COMPACT_ATOMS: atom_id res chain seq x y z
N MET A 1 -10.30 8.23 3.73
CA MET A 1 -8.99 7.93 4.35
C MET A 1 -8.14 9.20 4.37
N ASN A 2 -7.65 9.64 5.53
CA ASN A 2 -6.62 10.67 5.64
C ASN A 2 -5.23 10.05 5.89
N PHE A 3 -4.17 10.88 5.91
CA PHE A 3 -2.79 10.42 6.06
C PHE A 3 -2.55 9.62 7.35
N GLY A 4 -2.97 10.13 8.51
CA GLY A 4 -2.79 9.44 9.80
C GLY A 4 -3.57 8.13 9.90
N GLN A 5 -4.79 8.10 9.36
CA GLN A 5 -5.60 6.88 9.27
C GLN A 5 -4.94 5.82 8.39
N ALA A 6 -4.30 6.20 7.29
CA ALA A 6 -3.61 5.26 6.42
C ALA A 6 -2.42 4.60 7.14
N ILE A 7 -1.62 5.39 7.87
CA ILE A 7 -0.51 4.87 8.68
C ILE A 7 -1.04 3.91 9.76
N SER A 8 -2.06 4.33 10.50
CA SER A 8 -2.69 3.49 11.53
C SER A 8 -3.26 2.20 10.95
N SER A 9 -3.91 2.27 9.79
CA SER A 9 -4.46 1.10 9.09
C SER A 9 -3.36 0.13 8.65
N GLY A 10 -2.25 0.63 8.12
CA GLY A 10 -1.12 -0.21 7.69
C GLY A 10 -0.48 -0.95 8.86
N PHE A 11 -0.25 -0.27 10.00
CA PHE A 11 0.28 -0.93 11.20
C PHE A 11 -0.74 -1.86 11.87
N ARG A 12 -2.04 -1.52 11.86
CA ARG A 12 -3.09 -2.41 12.39
C ARG A 12 -3.23 -3.69 11.57
N ASN A 13 -3.02 -3.60 10.25
CA ASN A 13 -3.07 -4.72 9.32
C ASN A 13 -1.67 -5.21 8.91
N TYR A 14 -0.74 -5.30 9.87
CA TYR A 14 0.68 -5.57 9.61
C TYR A 14 0.93 -6.85 8.77
N VAL A 15 0.15 -7.90 8.99
CA VAL A 15 0.13 -9.16 8.21
C VAL A 15 -1.27 -9.48 7.67
N GLY A 16 -2.11 -8.46 7.54
CA GLY A 16 -3.50 -8.60 7.07
C GLY A 16 -3.59 -8.54 5.55
N PHE A 17 -3.53 -9.71 4.89
CA PHE A 17 -3.64 -9.82 3.42
C PHE A 17 -5.10 -9.90 2.92
N THR A 18 -6.07 -9.90 3.83
CA THR A 18 -7.50 -9.99 3.51
C THR A 18 -8.15 -8.60 3.51
N GLY A 19 -9.25 -8.45 2.78
CA GLY A 19 -9.95 -7.17 2.67
C GLY A 19 -9.42 -6.31 1.54
N ARG A 20 -9.82 -5.04 1.56
CA ARG A 20 -9.56 -4.04 0.53
C ARG A 20 -8.89 -2.80 1.11
N ALA A 21 -8.05 -2.16 0.32
CA ALA A 21 -7.45 -0.88 0.63
C ALA A 21 -7.82 0.11 -0.47
N CYS A 22 -8.40 1.25 -0.09
CA CYS A 22 -8.75 2.29 -1.07
C CYS A 22 -7.48 2.97 -1.61
N ARG A 23 -7.61 3.64 -2.78
CA ARG A 23 -6.49 4.37 -3.41
C ARG A 23 -5.75 5.30 -2.45
N SER A 24 -6.45 6.03 -1.59
CA SER A 24 -5.83 7.01 -0.69
C SER A 24 -5.07 6.33 0.44
N GLU A 25 -5.49 5.16 0.91
CA GLU A 25 -4.72 4.36 1.87
C GLU A 25 -3.37 3.95 1.30
N PHE A 26 -3.38 3.41 0.07
CA PHE A 26 -2.17 2.96 -0.62
C PHE A 26 -1.19 4.12 -0.86
N TRP A 27 -1.67 5.25 -1.40
CA TRP A 27 -0.79 6.37 -1.74
C TRP A 27 -0.29 7.12 -0.50
N TYR A 28 -1.07 7.22 0.58
CA TYR A 28 -0.57 7.78 1.84
C TYR A 28 0.41 6.85 2.55
N TRP A 29 0.19 5.53 2.50
CA TRP A 29 1.18 4.57 2.99
C TRP A 29 2.49 4.69 2.21
N THR A 30 2.42 4.73 0.87
CA THR A 30 3.58 4.93 -0.01
C THR A 30 4.30 6.26 0.29
N LEU A 31 3.55 7.34 0.51
CA LEU A 31 4.14 8.62 0.90
C LEU A 31 4.88 8.52 2.24
N PHE A 32 4.28 7.86 3.24
CA PHE A 32 4.92 7.63 4.54
C PHE A 32 6.23 6.83 4.41
N THR A 33 6.24 5.74 3.64
CA THR A 33 7.44 4.91 3.46
C THR A 33 8.54 5.65 2.69
N VAL A 34 8.19 6.42 1.66
CA VAL A 34 9.16 7.23 0.90
C VAL A 34 9.77 8.34 1.76
N VAL A 35 8.94 9.12 2.47
CA VAL A 35 9.44 10.19 3.35
C VAL A 35 10.32 9.63 4.47
N GLY A 36 9.87 8.54 5.12
CA GLY A 36 10.67 7.86 6.14
C GLY A 36 12.02 7.37 5.61
N SER A 37 12.04 6.80 4.41
CA SER A 37 13.28 6.34 3.77
C SER A 37 14.25 7.48 3.46
N ILE A 38 13.75 8.62 2.96
CA ILE A 38 14.58 9.81 2.69
C ILE A 38 15.16 10.37 4.00
N CYS A 39 14.34 10.53 5.04
CA CYS A 39 14.79 11.03 6.34
C CYS A 39 15.87 10.13 6.94
N LEU A 40 15.67 8.80 6.91
CA LEU A 40 16.65 7.85 7.42
C LEU A 40 17.93 7.82 6.59
N SER A 41 17.84 7.97 5.26
CA SER A 41 19.02 8.08 4.41
C SER A 41 19.89 9.29 4.79
N ILE A 42 19.27 10.44 5.09
CA ILE A 42 20.01 11.64 5.53
C ILE A 42 20.64 11.39 6.90
N LEU A 43 19.88 10.81 7.84
CA LEU A 43 20.38 10.48 9.17
C LEU A 43 21.55 9.48 9.14
N ASP A 44 21.47 8.46 8.30
CA ASP A 44 22.56 7.49 8.13
C ASP A 44 23.84 8.18 7.65
N THR A 45 23.75 9.10 6.68
CA THR A 45 24.94 9.85 6.22
C THR A 45 25.54 10.76 7.29
N ALA A 46 24.71 11.28 8.21
CA ALA A 46 25.13 12.17 9.28
C ALA A 46 25.73 11.41 10.48
N VAL A 47 25.14 10.27 10.85
CA VAL A 47 25.52 9.47 12.02
C VAL A 47 26.60 8.44 11.70
N PHE A 48 26.56 7.88 10.49
CA PHE A 48 27.44 6.80 10.03
C PHE A 48 28.20 7.16 8.73
N PRO A 49 28.97 8.26 8.69
CA PRO A 49 29.59 8.76 7.45
C PRO A 49 30.61 7.80 6.82
N GLN A 50 31.14 6.84 7.59
CA GLN A 50 32.13 5.85 7.13
C GLN A 50 31.51 4.53 6.65
N ILE A 51 30.19 4.37 6.79
CA ILE A 51 29.47 3.15 6.41
C ILE A 51 28.91 3.33 5.00
N LEU A 52 29.27 2.42 4.08
CA LEU A 52 28.86 2.47 2.67
C LEU A 52 27.41 1.98 2.42
N TRP A 53 26.71 1.53 3.46
CA TRP A 53 25.32 1.09 3.42
C TRP A 53 24.50 1.83 4.49
N SER A 54 23.17 1.81 4.37
CA SER A 54 22.24 2.54 5.23
C SER A 54 21.66 1.62 6.32
N PRO A 55 22.27 1.52 7.52
CA PRO A 55 21.80 0.59 8.55
C PRO A 55 20.41 0.94 9.08
N LEU A 56 20.11 2.22 9.35
CA LEU A 56 18.79 2.61 9.85
C LEU A 56 17.73 2.42 8.77
N GLY A 57 18.02 2.83 7.53
CA GLY A 57 17.13 2.59 6.39
C GLY A 57 16.88 1.10 6.14
N THR A 58 17.89 0.25 6.32
CA THR A 58 17.73 -1.21 6.20
C THR A 58 16.75 -1.75 7.24
N VAL A 59 16.93 -1.43 8.52
CA VAL A 59 16.02 -1.87 9.59
C VAL A 59 14.60 -1.39 9.34
N PHE A 60 14.44 -0.13 8.91
CA PHE A 60 13.14 0.43 8.56
C PHE A 60 12.47 -0.29 7.39
N SER A 61 13.22 -0.57 6.31
CA SER A 61 12.67 -1.29 5.15
C SER A 61 12.22 -2.71 5.52
N VAL A 62 12.98 -3.42 6.34
CA VAL A 62 12.63 -4.76 6.83
C VAL A 62 11.39 -4.71 7.73
N ALA A 63 11.31 -3.74 8.63
CA ALA A 63 10.15 -3.56 9.51
C ALA A 63 8.88 -3.20 8.71
N LEU A 64 9.00 -2.46 7.60
CA LEU A 64 7.84 -2.08 6.79
C LEU A 64 7.56 -3.04 5.62
N LEU A 65 8.36 -4.08 5.44
CA LEU A 65 8.21 -5.02 4.33
C LEU A 65 6.84 -5.71 4.34
N LEU A 66 6.47 -6.30 5.48
CA LEU A 66 5.21 -7.03 5.64
C LEU A 66 3.97 -6.12 5.51
N PRO A 67 3.87 -4.97 6.22
CA PRO A 67 2.71 -4.10 6.06
C PRO A 67 2.63 -3.49 4.66
N SER A 68 3.76 -3.19 4.00
CA SER A 68 3.75 -2.70 2.62
C SER A 68 3.24 -3.76 1.65
N LEU A 69 3.64 -5.01 1.83
CA LEU A 69 3.12 -6.12 1.03
C LEU A 69 1.62 -6.34 1.29
N ALA A 70 1.18 -6.26 2.54
CA ALA A 70 -0.22 -6.40 2.92
C ALA A 70 -1.09 -5.30 2.29
N VAL A 71 -0.64 -4.04 2.33
CA VAL A 71 -1.33 -2.90 1.69
C VAL A 71 -1.41 -3.10 0.17
N MET A 72 -0.33 -3.54 -0.47
CA MET A 72 -0.31 -3.79 -1.92
C MET A 72 -1.27 -4.93 -2.32
N VAL A 73 -1.30 -6.03 -1.57
CA VAL A 73 -2.26 -7.13 -1.79
C VAL A 73 -3.71 -6.65 -1.65
N ARG A 74 -4.04 -5.96 -0.54
CA ARG A 74 -5.40 -5.42 -0.31
C ARG A 74 -5.79 -4.39 -1.37
N ARG A 75 -4.82 -3.70 -1.96
CA ARG A 75 -5.10 -2.72 -3.01
C ARG A 75 -5.32 -3.37 -4.37
N VAL A 76 -4.60 -4.43 -4.70
CA VAL A 76 -4.89 -5.27 -5.87
C VAL A 76 -6.26 -5.96 -5.73
N HIS A 77 -6.65 -6.35 -4.52
CA HIS A 77 -8.01 -6.83 -4.22
C HIS A 77 -9.09 -5.77 -4.46
N ASP A 78 -8.78 -4.48 -4.33
CA ASP A 78 -9.73 -3.40 -4.53
C ASP A 78 -10.16 -3.24 -6.00
N VAL A 79 -9.35 -3.71 -6.95
CA VAL A 79 -9.67 -3.78 -8.40
C VAL A 79 -10.06 -5.20 -8.85
N ASP A 80 -10.56 -5.99 -7.91
CA ASP A 80 -10.99 -7.39 -8.06
C ASP A 80 -9.95 -8.33 -8.69
N LYS A 81 -8.66 -8.05 -8.46
CA LYS A 81 -7.55 -8.93 -8.86
C LYS A 81 -7.07 -9.76 -7.69
N SER A 82 -6.57 -10.95 -7.97
CA SER A 82 -5.96 -11.84 -6.97
C SER A 82 -4.68 -11.24 -6.39
N GLY A 83 -4.44 -11.38 -5.09
CA GLY A 83 -3.20 -10.93 -4.44
C GLY A 83 -1.92 -11.53 -5.05
N TRP A 84 -2.02 -12.68 -5.72
CA TRP A 84 -0.90 -13.28 -6.47
C TRP A 84 -0.33 -12.38 -7.57
N PHE A 85 -1.13 -11.46 -8.10
CA PHE A 85 -0.67 -10.50 -9.10
C PHE A 85 0.39 -9.53 -8.57
N VAL A 86 0.53 -9.38 -7.25
CA VAL A 86 1.62 -8.58 -6.65
C VAL A 86 3.00 -9.13 -7.06
N LEU A 87 3.11 -10.44 -7.36
CA LEU A 87 4.35 -11.05 -7.86
C LEU A 87 4.82 -10.49 -9.22
N LEU A 88 3.96 -9.76 -9.95
CA LEU A 88 4.36 -9.04 -11.16
C LEU A 88 5.47 -8.02 -10.87
N ILE A 89 5.70 -7.62 -9.62
CA ILE A 89 6.82 -6.77 -9.23
C ILE A 89 8.19 -7.38 -9.59
N PHE A 90 8.28 -8.71 -9.69
CA PHE A 90 9.49 -9.43 -10.11
C PHE A 90 9.69 -9.44 -11.63
N ILE A 91 8.71 -8.97 -12.42
CA ILE A 91 8.81 -8.83 -13.87
C ILE A 91 9.11 -7.35 -14.19
N PRO A 92 10.36 -7.00 -14.53
CA PRO A 92 10.76 -5.61 -14.71
C PRO A 92 10.03 -4.97 -15.89
N VAL A 93 9.84 -3.65 -15.79
CA VAL A 93 9.17 -2.81 -16.79
C VAL A 93 7.69 -3.15 -16.99
N ILE A 94 7.36 -4.28 -17.62
CA ILE A 94 5.98 -4.65 -17.97
C ILE A 94 5.16 -4.92 -16.70
N GLY A 95 5.67 -5.72 -15.78
CA GLY A 95 4.97 -6.01 -14.53
C GLY A 95 4.78 -4.76 -13.67
N TRP A 96 5.79 -3.89 -13.64
CA TRP A 96 5.73 -2.61 -12.93
C TRP A 96 4.66 -1.68 -13.51
N ILE A 97 4.57 -1.58 -14.84
CA ILE A 97 3.55 -0.77 -15.51
C ILE A 97 2.15 -1.31 -15.21
N ILE A 98 1.94 -2.63 -15.27
CA ILE A 98 0.65 -3.25 -14.98
C ILE A 98 0.22 -2.95 -13.54
N LEU A 99 1.12 -3.15 -12.57
CA LEU A 99 0.84 -2.85 -11.17
C LEU A 99 0.54 -1.36 -10.99
N LEU A 100 1.38 -0.46 -11.51
CA LEU A 100 1.17 0.98 -11.39
C LEU A 100 -0.18 1.43 -11.96
N VAL A 101 -0.59 0.87 -13.11
CA VAL A 101 -1.90 1.16 -13.71
C VAL A 101 -3.03 0.71 -12.78
N TRP A 102 -2.93 -0.46 -12.14
CA TRP A 102 -3.93 -0.89 -11.16
C TRP A 102 -3.93 -0.05 -9.89
N GLU A 103 -2.75 0.34 -9.39
CA GLU A 103 -2.61 1.20 -8.21
C GLU A 103 -3.22 2.59 -8.40
N LEU A 104 -3.21 3.11 -9.64
CA LEU A 104 -3.80 4.41 -10.00
C LEU A 104 -5.31 4.35 -10.31
N ARG A 105 -5.85 3.19 -10.70
CA ARG A 105 -7.26 3.04 -11.07
C ARG A 105 -8.20 3.24 -9.86
N LYS A 106 -9.43 3.67 -10.11
CA LYS A 106 -10.49 3.60 -9.09
C LYS A 106 -10.73 2.11 -8.74
N GLY A 107 -10.93 1.80 -7.46
CA GLY A 107 -11.40 0.48 -7.04
C GLY A 107 -12.81 0.20 -7.54
N ASP A 108 -13.21 -1.06 -7.49
CA ASP A 108 -14.54 -1.50 -7.89
C ASP A 108 -15.61 -0.89 -6.98
N GLU A 109 -16.74 -0.51 -7.57
CA GLU A 109 -17.85 0.11 -6.85
C GLU A 109 -18.65 -0.95 -6.09
N GLY A 110 -18.98 -0.66 -4.84
CA GLY A 110 -19.71 -1.60 -3.98
C GLY A 110 -18.85 -2.77 -3.53
N ASP A 111 -19.50 -3.82 -3.03
CA ASP A 111 -18.81 -4.99 -2.48
C ASP A 111 -18.22 -5.87 -3.60
N ASN A 112 -17.02 -6.41 -3.36
CA ASN A 112 -16.41 -7.38 -4.26
C ASN A 112 -16.06 -8.67 -3.50
N ARG A 113 -15.52 -9.68 -4.19
CA ARG A 113 -15.20 -10.99 -3.57
C ARG A 113 -14.18 -10.94 -2.42
N PHE A 114 -13.48 -9.82 -2.26
CA PHE A 114 -12.49 -9.60 -1.20
C PHE A 114 -13.02 -8.76 -0.03
N GLY A 115 -14.24 -8.24 -0.13
CA GLY A 115 -14.94 -7.58 0.97
C GLY A 115 -15.68 -6.31 0.58
N VAL A 116 -16.17 -5.63 1.61
CA VAL A 116 -16.98 -4.41 1.49
C VAL A 116 -16.18 -3.24 0.94
N ASP A 117 -16.87 -2.30 0.27
CA ASP A 117 -16.24 -1.08 -0.23
C ASP A 117 -15.54 -0.30 0.91
N PRO A 118 -14.21 -0.08 0.84
CA PRO A 118 -13.47 0.63 1.87
C PRO A 118 -13.83 2.12 1.99
N LEU A 119 -14.52 2.71 1.03
CA LEU A 119 -15.01 4.08 1.07
C LEU A 119 -16.46 4.19 1.59
N GLY A 120 -17.15 3.05 1.71
CA GLY A 120 -18.59 2.99 2.00
C GLY A 120 -19.39 3.53 0.81
N ALA A 121 -20.20 2.70 0.16
CA ALA A 121 -21.16 3.21 -0.81
C ALA A 121 -22.09 4.24 -0.11
N PRO A 122 -22.38 5.41 -0.72
CA PRO A 122 -23.49 6.22 -0.26
C PRO A 122 -24.77 5.39 -0.39
N ALA A 123 -25.60 5.39 0.65
CA ALA A 123 -26.80 4.58 0.79
C ALA A 123 -27.97 4.97 -0.15
N GLU A 124 -27.72 5.38 -1.40
CA GLU A 124 -28.74 6.07 -2.23
C GLU A 124 -29.35 5.27 -3.39
N GLU A 125 -28.83 4.09 -3.78
CA GLU A 125 -29.40 3.37 -4.95
C GLU A 125 -30.43 2.27 -4.62
N SER A 126 -30.70 1.97 -3.34
CA SER A 126 -31.71 0.95 -2.97
C SER A 126 -33.14 1.50 -2.81
N ILE A 127 -33.44 2.71 -3.26
CA ILE A 127 -34.76 3.37 -3.09
C ILE A 127 -35.53 3.56 -4.42
N GLN A 128 -35.01 3.16 -5.58
CA GLN A 128 -35.69 3.39 -6.88
C GLN A 128 -35.85 2.15 -7.78
N SER A 129 -36.31 1.02 -7.22
CA SER A 129 -36.89 -0.08 -8.02
C SER A 129 -38.17 -0.62 -7.41
#